data_AF-A0A6V7ILR8-F1
#
_entry.id   AF-A0A6V7ILR8-F1
#
_cell.length_a   1.000
_cell.length_b   1.000
_cell.length_c   1.000
_cell.angle_alpha   90.00
_cell.angle_beta   90.00
_cell.angle_gamma   90.00
#
_symmetry.space_group_name_H-M   'P 1'
#
loop_
_entity.id
_entity.type
_entity.pdbx_description
1 polymer ?
#
loop_
_entity_poly.entity_id
_entity_poly.type
_entity_poly.pdbx_seq_one_letter_code
_entity_poly.pdbx_strand_id
1 'polypeptide(L)'
;RGTREVGYKVGNRYIEIPEKIPELIVPDLENCELKPYASYRSNRVVQSEFTPRDLFNAIYAEKIREDFEAGKLDEAGNPLEPSEYELLTPQQAKDNASKTGTDLFTARYDREGPSPFKMNE
;
A
#
# COMPACT_ATOMS: atom_id res chain seq x y z
N ARG A 1 29.40 5.60 -1.70
CA ARG A 1 28.34 5.28 -2.69
C ARG A 1 27.10 4.87 -1.90
N GLY A 2 25.91 5.39 -2.21
CA GLY A 2 24.68 5.24 -1.40
C GLY A 2 23.91 3.93 -1.58
N THR A 3 24.62 2.82 -1.81
CA THR A 3 23.99 1.49 -1.98
C THR A 3 23.48 0.98 -0.64
N ARG A 4 22.22 0.52 -0.58
CA ARG A 4 21.66 -0.10 0.62
C ARG A 4 22.17 -1.53 0.76
N GLU A 5 22.50 -1.94 1.98
CA GLU A 5 22.99 -3.30 2.26
C GLU A 5 21.83 -4.31 2.30
N VAL A 6 22.06 -5.49 1.73
CA VAL A 6 21.07 -6.60 1.65
C VAL A 6 21.34 -7.70 2.68
N GLY A 7 22.27 -7.48 3.59
CA GLY A 7 22.80 -8.49 4.50
C GLY A 7 23.69 -7.84 5.56
N TYR A 8 24.46 -8.67 6.28
CA TYR A 8 25.38 -8.20 7.32
C TYR A 8 26.67 -9.04 7.31
N LYS A 9 27.74 -8.50 7.91
CA LYS A 9 29.03 -9.22 8.04
C LYS A 9 29.12 -9.96 9.36
N VAL A 10 29.59 -11.20 9.31
CA VAL A 10 30.02 -11.99 10.48
C VAL A 10 31.48 -12.38 10.28
N GLY A 11 32.38 -11.69 10.97
CA GLY A 11 33.82 -11.83 10.77
C GLY A 11 34.23 -11.47 9.35
N ASN A 12 34.84 -12.43 8.63
CA ASN A 12 35.27 -12.26 7.24
C ASN A 12 34.26 -12.78 6.19
N ARG A 13 33.04 -13.14 6.62
CA ARG A 13 31.97 -13.63 5.72
C ARG A 13 30.81 -12.62 5.67
N TYR A 14 30.25 -12.42 4.48
CA TYR A 14 29.02 -11.66 4.29
C TYR A 14 27.84 -12.64 4.21
N ILE A 15 26.80 -12.40 4.99
CA ILE A 15 25.58 -13.20 5.01
C ILE A 15 24.46 -12.34 4.39
N GLU A 16 23.92 -12.82 3.29
CA GLU A 16 22.80 -12.20 2.59
C GLU A 16 21.47 -12.58 3.26
N ILE A 17 20.52 -11.65 3.29
CA ILE A 17 19.16 -11.87 3.78
C ILE A 17 18.23 -11.80 2.57
N PRO A 18 17.67 -12.93 2.08
CA PRO A 18 16.86 -12.97 0.87
C PRO A 18 15.72 -11.94 0.87
N GLU A 19 15.08 -11.70 2.02
CA GLU A 19 13.97 -10.75 2.18
C GLU A 19 14.38 -9.28 2.02
N LYS A 20 15.68 -8.97 2.08
CA LYS A 20 16.22 -7.63 1.81
C LYS A 20 16.63 -7.42 0.36
N ILE A 21 16.67 -8.48 -0.44
CA ILE A 21 16.98 -8.39 -1.87
C ILE A 21 15.69 -7.97 -2.59
N PRO A 22 15.67 -6.82 -3.29
CA PRO A 22 14.46 -6.38 -3.98
C PRO A 22 14.14 -7.31 -5.15
N GLU A 23 12.93 -7.83 -5.17
CA GLU A 23 12.39 -8.58 -6.31
C GLU A 23 11.71 -7.62 -7.30
N LEU A 24 12.01 -7.76 -8.58
CA LEU A 24 11.34 -7.02 -9.64
C LEU A 24 10.08 -7.78 -10.05
N ILE A 25 8.92 -7.31 -9.58
CA ILE A 25 7.62 -7.84 -10.00
C ILE A 25 7.29 -7.30 -11.38
N VAL A 26 7.48 -8.13 -12.41
CA VAL A 26 7.22 -7.78 -13.82
C VAL A 26 5.88 -8.40 -14.24
N PRO A 27 4.86 -7.60 -14.58
CA PRO A 27 3.60 -8.14 -15.08
C PRO A 27 3.77 -8.70 -16.50
N ASP A 28 2.87 -9.60 -16.89
CA ASP A 28 2.77 -10.02 -18.29
C ASP A 28 2.27 -8.84 -19.14
N LEU A 29 2.94 -8.61 -20.27
CA LEU A 29 2.66 -7.52 -21.19
C LEU A 29 2.10 -8.01 -22.54
N GLU A 30 1.79 -9.31 -22.66
CA GLU A 30 1.04 -9.82 -23.81
C GLU A 30 -0.28 -9.06 -23.96
N ASN A 31 -0.54 -8.58 -25.18
CA ASN A 31 -1.73 -7.77 -25.53
C ASN A 31 -1.84 -6.41 -24.80
N CYS A 32 -0.74 -5.84 -24.28
CA CYS A 32 -0.75 -4.49 -23.75
C CYS A 32 -0.95 -3.43 -24.86
N GLU A 33 -2.13 -2.80 -24.87
CA GLU A 33 -2.50 -1.77 -25.85
C GLU A 33 -1.75 -0.46 -25.63
N LEU A 34 -1.43 -0.15 -24.37
CA LEU A 34 -0.74 1.07 -23.99
C LEU A 34 0.66 1.13 -24.61
N LYS A 35 1.03 2.28 -25.18
CA LYS A 35 2.34 2.53 -25.79
C LYS A 35 3.10 3.59 -24.99
N PRO A 36 4.45 3.60 -25.05
CA PRO A 36 5.25 4.59 -24.33
C PRO A 36 5.00 6.05 -24.73
N TYR A 37 4.39 6.26 -25.91
CA TYR A 37 4.10 7.59 -26.45
C TYR A 37 2.62 7.72 -26.78
N ALA A 38 2.06 8.90 -26.48
CA ALA A 38 0.71 9.28 -26.85
C ALA A 38 0.68 10.07 -28.17
N SER A 39 -0.41 9.96 -28.92
CA SER A 39 -0.60 10.72 -30.16
C SER A 39 -0.89 12.19 -29.89
N TYR A 40 -0.35 13.08 -30.72
CA TYR A 40 -0.72 14.50 -30.72
C TYR A 40 -2.18 14.78 -31.11
N ARG A 41 -2.87 13.80 -31.70
CA ARG A 41 -4.29 13.90 -32.05
C ARG A 41 -5.22 13.75 -30.83
N SER A 42 -4.70 13.37 -29.68
CA SER A 42 -5.50 13.21 -28.46
C SER A 42 -6.03 14.55 -27.94
N ASN A 43 -7.22 14.52 -27.35
CA ASN A 43 -7.81 15.70 -26.73
C ASN A 43 -6.97 16.13 -25.52
N ARG A 44 -6.83 17.45 -25.34
CA ARG A 44 -6.21 18.00 -24.14
C ARG A 44 -7.15 17.85 -22.95
N VAL A 45 -6.75 17.04 -21.98
CA VAL A 45 -7.44 16.88 -20.69
C VAL A 45 -6.77 17.78 -19.65
N VAL A 46 -7.55 18.55 -18.91
CA VAL A 46 -7.07 19.31 -17.74
C VAL A 46 -7.55 18.55 -16.51
N GLN A 47 -6.62 17.95 -15.78
CA GLN A 47 -6.92 17.19 -14.56
C GLN A 47 -6.69 18.08 -13.33
N SER A 48 -7.66 18.10 -12.42
CA SER A 48 -7.52 18.72 -11.10
C SER A 48 -6.68 17.84 -10.17
N GLU A 49 -6.22 18.43 -9.05
CA GLU A 49 -5.56 17.67 -8.00
C GLU A 49 -6.48 16.55 -7.48
N PHE A 50 -5.93 15.35 -7.28
CA PHE A 50 -6.67 14.22 -6.73
C PHE A 50 -6.65 14.30 -5.20
N THR A 51 -7.83 14.49 -4.61
CA THR A 51 -7.99 14.70 -3.17
C THR A 51 -8.49 13.44 -2.45
N PRO A 52 -8.31 13.32 -1.13
CA PRO A 52 -8.92 12.24 -0.35
C PRO A 52 -10.44 12.17 -0.49
N ARG A 53 -11.09 13.31 -0.76
CA ARG A 53 -12.54 13.39 -1.01
C ARG A 53 -12.91 12.69 -2.33
N ASP A 54 -12.09 12.82 -3.36
CA ASP A 54 -12.33 12.14 -4.64
C ASP A 54 -12.23 10.63 -4.48
N LEU A 55 -11.25 10.15 -3.72
CA LEU A 55 -11.12 8.73 -3.38
C LEU A 55 -12.31 8.23 -2.55
N PHE A 56 -12.75 9.00 -1.55
CA PHE A 56 -13.94 8.66 -0.76
C PHE A 56 -15.18 8.55 -1.63
N ASN A 57 -15.38 9.52 -2.52
CA ASN A 57 -16.52 9.53 -3.44
C ASN A 57 -16.49 8.37 -4.42
N ALA A 58 -15.31 7.99 -4.91
CA ALA A 58 -15.16 6.90 -5.87
C ALA A 58 -15.40 5.50 -5.28
N ILE A 59 -15.14 5.30 -3.98
CA ILE A 59 -15.20 3.98 -3.34
C ILE A 59 -16.41 3.82 -2.41
N TYR A 60 -16.73 4.82 -1.59
CA TYR A 60 -17.70 4.67 -0.50
C TYR A 60 -19.02 5.40 -0.76
N ALA A 61 -19.02 6.51 -1.49
CA ALA A 61 -20.20 7.38 -1.55
C ALA A 61 -21.41 6.73 -2.22
N GLU A 62 -21.21 5.91 -3.25
CA GLU A 62 -22.31 5.20 -3.93
C GLU A 62 -23.04 4.27 -2.95
N LYS A 63 -22.29 3.41 -2.26
CA LYS A 63 -22.84 2.47 -1.29
C LYS A 63 -23.53 3.18 -0.12
N ILE A 64 -22.89 4.21 0.47
CA ILE A 64 -23.48 4.95 1.60
C ILE A 64 -24.82 5.56 1.22
N ARG A 65 -24.94 6.08 -0.01
CA ARG A 65 -26.20 6.63 -0.51
C ARG A 65 -27.26 5.53 -0.65
N GLU A 66 -26.91 4.38 -1.22
CA GLU A 66 -27.82 3.25 -1.35
C GLU A 66 -28.31 2.72 0.01
N ASP A 67 -27.41 2.58 0.98
CA ASP A 67 -27.76 2.13 2.33
C ASP A 67 -28.66 3.15 3.05
N PHE A 68 -28.42 4.45 2.82
CA PHE A 68 -29.27 5.51 3.35
C PHE A 68 -30.68 5.47 2.74
N GLU A 69 -30.79 5.36 1.41
CA GLU A 69 -32.07 5.28 0.70
C GLU A 69 -32.85 4.00 1.04
N ALA A 70 -32.15 2.88 1.25
CA ALA A 70 -32.75 1.60 1.62
C ALA A 70 -33.07 1.45 3.12
N GLY A 71 -32.70 2.44 3.96
CA GLY A 71 -32.89 2.38 5.41
C GLY A 71 -32.06 1.27 6.08
N LYS A 72 -30.91 0.92 5.50
CA LYS A 72 -29.99 -0.11 6.01
C LYS A 72 -28.93 0.45 6.97
N LEU A 73 -29.23 1.57 7.61
CA LEU A 73 -28.37 2.19 8.62
C LEU A 73 -28.96 1.95 10.00
N ASP A 74 -28.11 1.71 10.99
CA ASP A 74 -28.51 1.63 12.38
C ASP A 74 -28.83 3.03 12.95
N GLU A 75 -29.31 3.09 14.21
CA GLU A 75 -29.63 4.35 14.89
C GLU A 75 -28.41 5.28 15.09
N ALA A 76 -27.19 4.72 15.00
CA ALA A 76 -25.93 5.45 15.10
C ALA A 76 -25.36 5.86 13.73
N GLY A 77 -26.02 5.49 12.63
CA GLY A 77 -25.59 5.78 11.26
C GLY A 77 -24.56 4.81 10.67
N ASN A 78 -24.33 3.65 11.30
CA ASN A 78 -23.46 2.61 10.75
C ASN A 78 -24.23 1.70 9.78
N PRO A 79 -23.56 1.18 8.74
CA PRO A 79 -24.16 0.23 7.81
C PRO A 79 -24.43 -1.12 8.48
N LEU A 80 -25.62 -1.68 8.27
CA LEU A 80 -25.98 -3.03 8.71
C LEU A 80 -25.21 -4.12 7.95
N GLU A 81 -24.88 -3.84 6.68
CA GLU A 81 -24.11 -4.73 5.79
C GLU A 81 -22.81 -4.02 5.37
N PRO A 82 -21.81 -3.94 6.27
CA PRO A 82 -20.56 -3.21 6.00
C PRO A 82 -19.76 -3.89 4.88
N SER A 83 -19.08 -3.08 4.06
CA SER A 83 -18.20 -3.57 2.99
C SER A 83 -16.88 -4.06 3.59
N GLU A 84 -16.08 -4.81 2.83
CA GLU A 84 -14.74 -5.24 3.26
C GLU A 84 -13.90 -4.07 3.79
N TYR A 85 -13.99 -2.92 3.13
CA TYR A 85 -13.21 -1.74 3.47
C TYR A 85 -13.76 -0.97 4.68
N GLU A 86 -15.08 -1.00 4.91
CA GLU A 86 -15.71 -0.40 6.11
C GLU A 86 -15.49 -1.23 7.38
N LEU A 87 -15.30 -2.54 7.24
CA LEU A 87 -14.99 -3.44 8.35
C LEU A 87 -13.59 -3.21 8.94
N LEU A 88 -12.70 -2.54 8.20
CA LEU A 88 -11.33 -2.34 8.65
C LEU A 88 -11.28 -1.42 9.87
N THR A 89 -10.67 -1.91 10.95
CA THR A 89 -10.37 -1.04 12.09
C THR A 89 -9.32 0.01 11.70
N PRO A 90 -9.30 1.20 12.34
CA PRO A 90 -8.30 2.23 12.03
C PRO A 90 -6.85 1.74 12.15
N GLN A 91 -6.59 0.85 13.12
CA GLN A 91 -5.27 0.26 13.29
C GLN A 91 -4.93 -0.70 12.15
N GLN A 92 -5.84 -1.61 11.77
CA GLN A 92 -5.63 -2.52 10.63
C GLN A 92 -5.45 -1.75 9.31
N ALA A 93 -6.22 -0.70 9.09
CA ALA A 93 -6.07 0.16 7.92
C ALA A 93 -4.68 0.80 7.87
N LYS A 94 -4.18 1.29 9.01
CA LYS A 94 -2.84 1.86 9.13
C LYS A 94 -1.73 0.81 8.95
N ASP A 95 -1.91 -0.37 9.54
CA ASP A 95 -0.97 -1.48 9.40
C ASP A 95 -0.88 -1.92 7.93
N ASN A 96 -2.02 -2.03 7.25
CA ASN A 96 -2.08 -2.29 5.81
C ASN A 96 -1.37 -1.20 4.99
N ALA A 97 -1.63 0.06 5.30
CA ALA A 97 -1.01 1.19 4.61
C ALA A 97 0.50 1.27 4.84
N SER A 98 1.01 0.75 5.95
CA SER A 98 2.44 0.77 6.33
C SER A 98 3.21 -0.51 5.99
N LYS A 99 2.59 -1.45 5.25
CA LYS A 99 3.23 -2.68 4.78
C LYS A 99 4.46 -2.38 3.91
N THR A 100 5.41 -3.31 3.89
CA THR A 100 6.57 -3.23 3.00
C THR A 100 6.13 -3.11 1.55
N GLY A 101 6.69 -2.14 0.82
CA GLY A 101 6.34 -1.86 -0.58
C GLY A 101 5.31 -0.75 -0.78
N THR A 102 4.76 -0.17 0.30
CA THR A 102 3.92 1.03 0.22
C THR A 102 4.72 2.32 0.44
N ASP A 103 4.17 3.46 0.03
CA ASP A 103 4.80 4.78 0.17
C ASP A 103 4.95 5.24 1.64
N LEU A 104 4.06 4.76 2.52
CA LEU A 104 4.12 5.04 3.97
C LEU A 104 5.16 4.19 4.71
N PHE A 105 5.74 3.17 4.06
CA PHE A 105 6.73 2.31 4.70
C PHE A 105 8.01 3.08 5.01
N THR A 106 8.32 3.19 6.29
CA THR A 106 9.62 3.69 6.77
C THR A 106 10.36 2.55 7.44
N ALA A 107 11.47 2.13 6.84
CA ALA A 107 12.41 1.22 7.50
C ALA A 107 13.06 1.99 8.66
N ARG A 108 12.43 1.98 9.83
CA ARG A 108 13.04 2.48 11.06
C ARG A 108 14.21 1.56 11.40
N TYR A 109 15.42 1.97 11.01
CA TYR A 109 16.65 1.40 11.54
C TYR A 109 16.85 1.96 12.95
N ASP A 110 16.22 1.34 13.94
CA ASP A 110 16.63 1.56 15.32
C ASP A 110 18.06 1.01 15.44
N ARG A 111 19.05 1.90 15.42
CA ARG A 111 20.48 1.53 15.54
C ARG A 111 20.82 0.89 16.88
N GLU A 112 19.86 0.79 17.81
CA GLU A 112 20.01 0.32 19.18
C GLU A 112 18.94 -0.72 19.58
N GLY A 113 18.45 -1.54 18.63
CA GLY A 113 17.60 -2.70 18.93
C GLY A 113 18.42 -3.95 19.32
N PRO A 114 17.96 -4.79 20.26
CA PRO A 114 18.76 -5.91 20.78
C PRO A 114 19.02 -6.97 19.71
N SER A 115 20.24 -7.51 19.72
CA SER A 115 20.66 -8.67 18.92
C SER A 115 19.57 -9.76 18.96
N PRO A 116 19.05 -10.23 17.79
CA PRO A 116 18.06 -11.30 17.75
C PRO A 116 18.63 -12.68 18.15
N PHE A 117 19.94 -12.79 18.42
CA PHE A 117 20.58 -14.03 18.82
C PHE A 117 21.25 -13.88 20.19
N LYS A 118 20.46 -14.12 21.24
CA LYS A 118 21.01 -14.80 22.43
C LYS A 118 20.95 -16.29 22.11
N MET A 119 22.10 -16.84 21.69
CA MET A 119 22.31 -18.29 21.70
C MET A 119 22.17 -18.74 23.16
N ASN A 120 21.16 -19.57 23.44
CA ASN A 120 21.08 -20.27 24.72
C ASN A 120 22.12 -21.39 24.67
N GLU A 121 23.00 -21.44 25.67
CA GLU A 121 23.84 -22.60 26.02
C GLU A 121 22.99 -23.79 26.49
#